data_AF-A0AAX0UDC9-F1
#
_entry.id   AF-A0AAX0UDC9-F1
#
_cell.length_a   1.000
_cell.length_b   1.000
_cell.length_c   1.000
_cell.angle_alpha   90.00
_cell.angle_beta   90.00
_cell.angle_gamma   90.00
#
_symmetry.space_group_name_H-M   'P 1'
#
loop_
_entity.id
_entity.type
_entity.pdbx_description
1 polymer ?
#
loop_
_entity_poly.entity_id
_entity_poly.type
_entity_poly.pdbx_seq_one_letter_code
_entity_poly.pdbx_strand_id
1 'polypeptide(L)'
;MVWRGASDSITRWLAAPLIAAGLTGAASAAPVDMPDLQHAVRQAFSARLGKRAPAAPAVRDDLIESVRSDPEAGWVLGTVTQVVPNDTPAYPVTKLFIARRASEGWAVGIEGTDAFYALAAASPAKLLAGDERAHLNAGRAPTAPPRKAAPAQTGLALPWQQGTAWYWTGGAHGWSGDSRPFNSLDFSGGNGQVLAARDGTLYKSCERNGSAIVKVVHDNGYTSTYYHMVQLTQAGSGTRVRQGQYLGRVGNGLPCGGQTTGPHVHFALSQGGSDVPVNGKTIGGWQFFEGSNAYSGYAVRNQRRVSVQASLTNYGADDSGGPTEPSPPVKATVQSPGPVNLRSAPSLSASIVGTVANGAAVQLACYAYGDTVQGNWGATRLWYRLDSNRWVSDGFVYTGSNDPVVSACAN
;
A
#
# COMPACT_ATOMS: atom_id res chain seq x y z
N MET A 1 -14.21 67.63 -47.51
CA MET A 1 -12.89 68.14 -47.08
C MET A 1 -12.36 67.18 -46.02
N VAL A 2 -11.55 66.16 -46.36
CA VAL A 2 -10.06 66.08 -46.27
C VAL A 2 -9.52 66.73 -44.98
N TRP A 3 -8.75 66.13 -44.05
CA TRP A 3 -7.58 65.21 -44.08
C TRP A 3 -7.49 64.44 -42.72
N ARG A 4 -7.23 63.11 -42.69
CA ARG A 4 -5.95 62.41 -42.36
C ARG A 4 -5.16 62.89 -41.15
N GLY A 5 -4.92 61.96 -40.21
CA GLY A 5 -3.84 61.96 -39.21
C GLY A 5 -3.77 60.62 -38.48
N ALA A 6 -2.79 59.79 -38.82
CA ALA A 6 -2.51 58.48 -38.20
C ALA A 6 -1.42 58.64 -37.14
N SER A 7 -1.52 57.90 -36.03
CA SER A 7 -0.43 57.71 -35.06
C SER A 7 -0.59 56.38 -34.33
N ASP A 8 0.30 55.44 -34.67
CA ASP A 8 1.00 54.47 -33.84
C ASP A 8 0.33 53.82 -32.63
N SER A 9 0.20 52.49 -32.68
CA SER A 9 1.01 51.58 -31.85
C SER A 9 0.75 50.11 -32.20
N ILE A 10 1.69 49.51 -32.95
CA ILE A 10 1.73 48.06 -33.21
C ILE A 10 2.40 47.40 -32.00
N THR A 11 1.61 46.76 -31.15
CA THR A 11 2.12 45.92 -30.07
C THR A 11 2.67 44.62 -30.66
N ARG A 12 4.00 44.53 -30.78
CA ARG A 12 4.72 43.29 -31.10
C ARG A 12 4.56 42.30 -29.96
N TRP A 13 3.78 41.24 -30.16
CA TRP A 13 3.85 40.05 -29.32
C TRP A 13 5.13 39.28 -29.69
N LEU A 14 6.10 39.30 -28.78
CA LEU A 14 7.26 38.40 -28.81
C LEU A 14 6.75 36.97 -28.62
N ALA A 15 6.79 36.17 -29.69
CA ALA A 15 6.63 34.74 -29.61
C ALA A 15 7.80 34.17 -28.79
N ALA A 16 7.52 33.77 -27.54
CA ALA A 16 8.44 32.96 -26.77
C ALA A 16 8.58 31.59 -27.46
N PRO A 17 9.79 31.08 -27.70
CA PRO A 17 9.94 29.75 -28.26
C PRO A 17 9.46 28.73 -27.24
N LEU A 18 8.42 27.98 -27.60
CA LEU A 18 8.04 26.73 -26.94
C LEU A 18 9.26 25.80 -26.99
N ILE A 19 9.97 25.71 -25.88
CA ILE A 19 10.91 24.63 -25.64
C ILE A 19 10.04 23.37 -25.59
N ALA A 20 10.06 22.62 -26.69
CA ALA A 20 9.49 21.28 -26.75
C ALA A 20 10.28 20.42 -25.74
N ALA A 21 9.75 20.30 -24.53
CA ALA A 21 10.17 19.26 -23.60
C ALA A 21 9.94 17.93 -24.33
N GLY A 22 11.04 17.22 -24.60
CA GLY A 22 11.01 15.94 -25.30
C GLY A 22 9.98 15.02 -24.66
N LEU A 23 9.02 14.58 -25.46
CA LEU A 23 8.16 13.47 -25.12
C LEU A 23 9.06 12.24 -24.94
N THR A 24 9.46 11.96 -23.71
CA THR A 24 9.85 10.60 -23.34
C THR A 24 8.60 9.75 -23.54
N GLY A 25 8.51 9.08 -24.69
CA GLY A 25 7.40 8.18 -24.98
C GLY A 25 7.21 7.24 -23.80
N ALA A 26 5.97 7.10 -23.35
CA ALA A 26 5.62 6.12 -22.33
C ALA A 26 6.05 4.75 -22.84
N ALA A 27 7.13 4.20 -22.27
CA ALA A 27 7.58 2.86 -22.62
C ALA A 27 6.56 1.87 -22.04
N SER A 28 5.74 1.29 -22.92
CA SER A 28 4.96 0.10 -22.60
C SER A 28 5.91 -1.10 -22.59
N ALA A 29 5.67 -2.04 -21.66
CA ALA A 29 6.42 -3.29 -21.65
C ALA A 29 6.15 -4.05 -22.96
N ALA A 30 7.20 -4.48 -23.66
CA ALA A 30 7.09 -5.18 -24.95
C ALA A 30 7.75 -6.57 -24.85
N PRO A 31 7.21 -7.63 -25.49
CA PRO A 31 7.84 -8.94 -25.50
C PRO A 31 9.31 -8.87 -25.95
N VAL A 32 10.19 -9.56 -25.22
CA VAL A 32 11.62 -9.64 -25.56
C VAL A 32 11.82 -10.64 -26.69
N ASP A 33 12.43 -10.24 -27.82
CA ASP A 33 12.78 -11.14 -28.93
C ASP A 33 14.27 -11.54 -28.89
N MET A 34 14.68 -12.16 -27.78
CA MET A 34 16.06 -12.63 -27.54
C MET A 34 16.01 -13.99 -26.83
N PRO A 35 16.09 -15.12 -27.57
CA PRO A 35 15.86 -16.45 -27.00
C PRO A 35 16.81 -16.85 -25.87
N ASP A 36 18.07 -16.42 -25.93
CA ASP A 36 19.09 -16.64 -24.91
C ASP A 36 18.78 -15.90 -23.60
N LEU A 37 18.36 -14.63 -23.71
CA LEU A 37 17.90 -13.84 -22.57
C LEU A 37 16.62 -14.43 -21.96
N GLN A 38 15.65 -14.79 -22.80
CA GLN A 38 14.42 -15.43 -22.33
C GLN A 38 14.72 -16.70 -21.53
N HIS A 39 15.61 -17.55 -22.04
CA HIS A 39 16.02 -18.77 -21.35
C HIS A 39 16.66 -18.48 -19.98
N ALA A 40 17.59 -17.53 -19.92
CA ALA A 40 18.25 -17.14 -18.68
C ALA A 40 17.27 -16.55 -17.65
N VAL A 41 16.33 -15.71 -18.09
CA VAL A 41 15.29 -15.13 -17.22
C VAL A 41 14.37 -16.22 -16.66
N ARG A 42 13.92 -17.17 -17.48
CA ARG A 42 13.10 -18.30 -17.02
C ARG A 42 13.81 -19.15 -15.99
N GLN A 43 15.09 -19.47 -16.21
CA GLN A 43 15.88 -20.22 -15.24
C GLN A 43 15.98 -19.49 -13.89
N ALA A 44 16.33 -18.20 -13.92
CA ALA A 44 16.45 -17.39 -12.71
C ALA A 44 15.09 -17.22 -11.99
N PHE A 45 14.01 -17.06 -12.75
CA PHE A 45 12.65 -16.94 -12.20
C PHE A 45 12.17 -18.24 -11.56
N SER A 46 12.35 -19.37 -12.24
CA SER A 46 12.05 -20.70 -11.69
C SER A 46 12.82 -20.97 -10.40
N ALA A 47 14.11 -20.64 -10.37
CA ALA A 47 14.93 -20.75 -9.16
C ALA A 47 14.40 -19.88 -8.01
N ARG A 48 13.94 -18.66 -8.30
CA ARG A 48 13.36 -17.72 -7.32
C ARG A 48 12.02 -18.20 -6.75
N LEU A 49 11.17 -18.84 -7.55
CA LEU A 49 9.90 -19.40 -7.09
C LEU A 49 10.09 -20.68 -6.26
N GLY A 50 11.20 -21.40 -6.47
CA GLY A 50 11.53 -22.65 -5.77
C GLY A 50 10.65 -23.83 -6.19
N LYS A 51 10.90 -25.02 -5.62
CA LYS A 51 10.18 -26.28 -5.93
C LYS A 51 8.71 -26.32 -5.45
N ARG A 52 8.16 -25.21 -4.95
CA ARG A 52 6.83 -25.13 -4.29
C ARG A 52 5.69 -24.66 -5.19
N ALA A 53 5.96 -24.32 -6.46
CA ALA A 53 4.88 -24.07 -7.41
C ALA A 53 4.15 -25.40 -7.72
N PRO A 54 2.81 -25.48 -7.59
CA PRO A 54 2.10 -26.65 -8.06
C PRO A 54 2.35 -26.79 -9.57
N ALA A 55 2.65 -28.02 -9.99
CA ALA A 55 2.56 -28.41 -11.40
C ALA A 55 1.08 -28.41 -11.81
N ALA A 56 0.50 -27.23 -12.05
CA ALA A 56 -0.75 -27.13 -12.79
C ALA A 56 -0.46 -27.36 -14.30
N PRO A 57 -1.34 -28.06 -15.03
CA PRO A 57 -1.04 -28.48 -16.40
C PRO A 57 -1.02 -27.27 -17.35
N ALA A 58 -0.01 -27.24 -18.22
CA ALA A 58 0.19 -26.28 -19.32
C ALA A 58 0.16 -24.80 -18.91
N VAL A 59 1.11 -24.39 -18.06
CA VAL A 59 1.56 -22.99 -17.99
C VAL A 59 1.94 -22.56 -19.40
N ARG A 60 1.24 -21.56 -19.95
CA ARG A 60 1.74 -20.88 -21.14
C ARG A 60 3.12 -20.34 -20.77
N ASP A 61 4.09 -20.58 -21.64
CA ASP A 61 5.43 -20.00 -21.59
C ASP A 61 5.46 -18.64 -20.87
N ASP A 62 6.32 -18.50 -19.85
CA ASP A 62 6.42 -17.27 -19.06
C ASP A 62 6.52 -16.05 -20.00
N LEU A 63 5.66 -15.06 -19.75
CA LEU A 63 5.65 -13.82 -20.51
C LEU A 63 6.78 -12.94 -20.01
N ILE A 64 7.77 -12.69 -20.86
CA ILE A 64 8.94 -11.86 -20.57
C ILE A 64 8.85 -10.59 -21.40
N GLU A 65 8.76 -9.45 -20.73
CA GLU A 65 8.56 -8.14 -21.36
C GLU A 65 9.68 -7.18 -20.95
N SER A 66 10.32 -6.53 -21.92
CA SER A 66 11.28 -5.45 -21.69
C SER A 66 10.52 -4.19 -21.31
N VAL A 67 10.90 -3.58 -20.19
CA VAL A 67 10.46 -2.24 -19.77
C VAL A 67 11.41 -1.19 -20.31
N ARG A 68 12.72 -1.44 -20.18
CA ARG A 68 13.79 -0.56 -20.69
C ARG A 68 15.00 -1.40 -21.04
N SER A 69 15.75 -0.98 -22.05
CA SER A 69 17.00 -1.62 -22.42
C SER A 69 18.07 -0.59 -22.78
N ASP A 70 19.32 -1.01 -22.61
CA ASP A 70 20.50 -0.33 -23.13
C ASP A 70 21.33 -1.35 -23.93
N PRO A 71 21.01 -1.55 -25.22
CA PRO A 71 21.61 -2.62 -26.03
C PRO A 71 23.13 -2.49 -26.18
N GLU A 72 23.64 -1.25 -26.24
CA GLU A 72 25.08 -0.96 -26.36
C GLU A 72 25.86 -1.41 -25.12
N ALA A 73 25.30 -1.16 -23.93
CA ALA A 73 25.87 -1.60 -22.67
C ALA A 73 25.43 -3.02 -22.27
N GLY A 74 24.55 -3.64 -23.05
CA GLY A 74 24.03 -4.99 -22.84
C GLY A 74 23.12 -5.11 -21.62
N TRP A 75 22.26 -4.13 -21.32
CA TRP A 75 21.37 -4.17 -20.15
C TRP A 75 19.89 -4.23 -20.52
N VAL A 76 19.11 -4.95 -19.72
CA VAL A 76 17.65 -5.00 -19.82
C VAL A 76 17.03 -4.95 -18.42
N LEU A 77 16.02 -4.10 -18.26
CA LEU A 77 15.09 -4.08 -17.14
C LEU A 77 13.74 -4.54 -17.71
N GLY A 78 13.10 -5.50 -17.09
CA GLY A 78 11.83 -6.02 -17.58
C GLY A 78 10.99 -6.69 -16.52
N THR A 79 9.94 -7.35 -16.97
CA THR A 79 9.06 -8.16 -16.13
C THR A 79 9.04 -9.59 -16.66
N VAL A 80 8.92 -10.56 -15.74
CA VAL A 80 8.65 -11.96 -16.05
C VAL A 80 7.36 -12.35 -15.33
N THR A 81 6.41 -12.90 -16.07
CA THR A 81 5.07 -13.22 -15.57
C THR A 81 4.68 -14.64 -15.92
N GLN A 82 4.36 -15.44 -14.90
CA GLN A 82 3.73 -16.74 -15.08
C GLN A 82 2.27 -16.50 -15.53
N VAL A 83 1.95 -16.84 -16.77
CA VAL A 83 0.59 -16.71 -17.30
C VAL A 83 -0.21 -17.94 -16.95
N VAL A 84 -1.42 -17.74 -16.45
CA VAL A 84 -2.34 -18.83 -16.11
C VAL A 84 -3.57 -18.78 -17.01
N PRO A 85 -4.31 -19.88 -17.21
CA PRO A 85 -5.58 -19.82 -17.93
C PRO A 85 -6.61 -18.97 -17.18
N ASN A 86 -7.54 -18.37 -17.92
CA ASN A 86 -8.71 -17.73 -17.34
C ASN A 86 -9.59 -18.77 -16.65
N ASP A 87 -10.37 -18.32 -15.66
CA ASP A 87 -11.36 -19.12 -14.94
C ASP A 87 -10.75 -20.33 -14.20
N THR A 88 -9.50 -20.17 -13.76
CA THR A 88 -8.80 -21.13 -12.90
C THR A 88 -8.52 -20.53 -11.53
N PRO A 89 -8.39 -21.35 -10.46
CA PRO A 89 -7.99 -20.87 -9.14
C PRO A 89 -6.50 -20.49 -9.06
N ALA A 90 -5.75 -20.60 -10.16
CA ALA A 90 -4.38 -20.14 -10.26
C ALA A 90 -4.35 -18.64 -10.59
N TYR A 91 -3.33 -17.92 -10.11
CA TYR A 91 -3.18 -16.49 -10.38
C TYR A 91 -1.79 -16.21 -10.93
N PRO A 92 -1.65 -15.22 -11.84
CA PRO A 92 -0.38 -14.96 -12.48
C PRO A 92 0.62 -14.34 -11.50
N VAL A 93 1.82 -14.91 -11.41
CA VAL A 93 2.90 -14.35 -10.57
C VAL A 93 3.83 -13.52 -11.44
N THR A 94 4.06 -12.26 -11.07
CA THR A 94 4.97 -11.37 -11.80
C THR A 94 6.11 -10.83 -10.92
N LYS A 95 7.31 -10.73 -11.48
CA LYS A 95 8.49 -10.13 -10.85
C LYS A 95 9.22 -9.23 -11.84
N LEU A 96 9.86 -8.17 -11.32
CA LEU A 96 10.85 -7.42 -12.10
C LEU A 96 12.11 -8.27 -12.29
N PHE A 97 12.80 -8.10 -13.41
CA PHE A 97 14.15 -8.62 -13.59
C PHE A 97 15.08 -7.53 -14.10
N ILE A 98 16.36 -7.64 -13.75
CA ILE A 98 17.45 -6.91 -14.40
C ILE A 98 18.41 -7.94 -14.97
N ALA A 99 18.82 -7.74 -16.22
CA ALA A 99 19.76 -8.59 -16.91
C ALA A 99 20.91 -7.76 -17.48
N ARG A 100 22.12 -8.31 -17.42
CA ARG A 100 23.32 -7.77 -18.04
C ARG A 100 24.00 -8.84 -18.88
N ARG A 101 24.37 -8.50 -20.11
CA ARG A 101 25.17 -9.34 -20.98
C ARG A 101 26.57 -9.52 -20.39
N ALA A 102 26.99 -10.76 -20.26
CA ALA A 102 28.29 -11.20 -19.75
C ALA A 102 29.01 -12.05 -20.81
N SER A 103 30.26 -12.46 -20.52
CA SER A 103 31.06 -13.30 -21.43
C SER A 103 30.44 -14.68 -21.71
N GLU A 104 29.68 -15.22 -20.74
CA GLU A 104 29.08 -16.56 -20.81
C GLU A 104 27.54 -16.50 -20.94
N GLY A 105 26.99 -15.42 -21.50
CA GLY A 105 25.54 -15.24 -21.69
C GLY A 105 24.99 -14.09 -20.88
N TRP A 106 23.96 -14.34 -20.06
CA TRP A 106 23.26 -13.29 -19.31
C TRP A 106 23.36 -13.51 -17.80
N ALA A 107 23.84 -12.49 -17.08
CA ALA A 107 23.65 -12.39 -15.65
C ALA A 107 22.26 -11.82 -15.37
N VAL A 108 21.39 -12.58 -14.73
CA VAL A 108 20.00 -12.19 -14.45
C VAL A 108 19.73 -12.18 -12.95
N GLY A 109 19.13 -11.10 -12.47
CA GLY A 109 18.58 -10.99 -11.13
C GLY A 109 17.07 -10.83 -11.19
N ILE A 110 16.36 -11.54 -10.31
CA ILE A 110 14.89 -11.45 -10.15
C ILE A 110 14.58 -10.68 -8.87
N GLU A 111 13.56 -9.83 -8.91
CA GLU A 111 13.06 -9.04 -7.76
C GLU A 111 13.06 -9.85 -6.46
N GLY A 112 13.72 -9.30 -5.42
CA GLY A 112 13.89 -9.94 -4.12
C GLY A 112 15.07 -10.92 -4.01
N THR A 113 15.98 -10.95 -4.99
CA THR A 113 17.26 -11.67 -4.90
C THR A 113 18.44 -10.71 -4.73
N ASP A 114 19.53 -11.16 -4.10
CA ASP A 114 20.77 -10.37 -4.03
C ASP A 114 21.32 -10.02 -5.42
N ALA A 115 21.18 -10.93 -6.39
CA ALA A 115 21.56 -10.70 -7.77
C ALA A 115 20.80 -9.51 -8.39
N PHE A 116 19.49 -9.38 -8.11
CA PHE A 116 18.70 -8.24 -8.59
C PHE A 116 19.20 -6.92 -8.00
N TYR A 117 19.43 -6.86 -6.69
CA TYR A 117 19.92 -5.64 -6.04
C TYR A 117 21.34 -5.28 -6.48
N ALA A 118 22.22 -6.26 -6.66
CA ALA A 118 23.56 -6.05 -7.19
C ALA A 118 23.53 -5.50 -8.63
N LEU A 119 22.68 -6.06 -9.49
CA LEU A 119 22.51 -5.59 -10.87
C LEU A 119 21.85 -4.21 -10.92
N ALA A 120 20.86 -3.92 -10.08
CA ALA A 120 20.26 -2.59 -9.95
C ALA A 120 21.29 -1.53 -9.52
N ALA A 121 22.17 -1.87 -8.59
CA ALA A 121 23.25 -0.99 -8.15
C ALA A 121 24.28 -0.72 -9.27
N ALA A 122 24.60 -1.74 -10.07
CA ALA A 122 25.58 -1.65 -11.15
C ALA A 122 25.03 -1.13 -12.48
N SER A 123 23.70 -1.00 -12.63
CA SER A 123 23.07 -0.63 -13.90
C SER A 123 23.34 0.83 -14.27
N PRO A 124 23.46 1.17 -15.56
CA PRO A 124 23.64 2.56 -16.00
C PRO A 124 22.40 3.39 -15.71
N ALA A 125 22.57 4.72 -15.55
CA ALA A 125 21.47 5.66 -15.30
C ALA A 125 20.41 5.66 -16.42
N LYS A 126 20.83 5.37 -17.67
CA LYS A 126 19.96 5.20 -18.83
C LYS A 126 18.96 4.06 -18.64
N LEU A 127 19.38 2.97 -17.99
CA LEU A 127 18.49 1.86 -17.66
C LEU A 127 17.63 2.20 -16.43
N LEU A 128 18.27 2.70 -15.37
CA LEU A 128 17.66 2.90 -14.06
C LEU A 128 18.09 4.24 -13.47
N ALA A 129 17.15 5.18 -13.38
CA ALA A 129 17.41 6.50 -12.80
C ALA A 129 17.78 6.38 -11.31
N GLY A 130 18.43 7.41 -10.75
CA GLY A 130 18.95 7.36 -9.37
C GLY A 130 17.86 7.15 -8.31
N ASP A 131 16.72 7.81 -8.45
CA ASP A 131 15.57 7.70 -7.56
C ASP A 131 14.81 6.37 -7.74
N GLU A 132 14.59 5.95 -8.98
CA GLU A 132 14.05 4.63 -9.31
C GLU A 132 14.90 3.50 -8.70
N ARG A 133 16.24 3.60 -8.85
CA ARG A 133 17.20 2.69 -8.23
C ARG A 133 17.07 2.68 -6.71
N ALA A 134 16.91 3.85 -6.08
CA ALA A 134 16.74 3.96 -4.64
C ALA A 134 15.46 3.29 -4.17
N HIS A 135 14.32 3.49 -4.84
CA HIS A 135 13.05 2.83 -4.51
C HIS A 135 13.14 1.31 -4.63
N LEU A 136 13.72 0.80 -5.72
CA LEU A 136 13.92 -0.64 -5.88
C LEU A 136 14.81 -1.23 -4.78
N ASN A 137 15.86 -0.50 -4.38
CA ASN A 137 16.78 -0.93 -3.33
C ASN A 137 16.23 -0.73 -1.90
N ALA A 138 15.23 0.12 -1.70
CA ALA A 138 14.60 0.32 -0.38
C ALA A 138 13.97 -0.98 0.17
N GLY A 139 13.58 -1.89 -0.74
CA GLY A 139 13.10 -3.23 -0.37
C GLY A 139 14.19 -4.20 0.09
N ARG A 140 15.49 -3.88 -0.06
CA ARG A 140 16.57 -4.73 0.44
C ARG A 140 16.54 -4.73 1.96
N ALA A 141 16.12 -5.83 2.56
CA ALA A 141 16.13 -5.98 4.02
C ALA A 141 17.54 -5.70 4.56
N PRO A 142 17.70 -4.95 5.68
CA PRO A 142 18.95 -5.00 6.42
C PRO A 142 19.24 -6.46 6.79
N THR A 143 20.50 -6.88 6.73
CA THR A 143 20.97 -8.24 7.08
C THR A 143 20.75 -8.62 8.55
N ALA A 144 20.05 -7.80 9.33
CA ALA A 144 19.63 -8.08 10.69
C ALA A 144 18.13 -7.78 10.85
N PRO A 145 17.34 -8.65 11.50
CA PRO A 145 15.97 -8.31 11.86
C PRO A 145 16.01 -7.10 12.81
N PRO A 146 15.12 -6.09 12.63
CA PRO A 146 14.99 -5.06 13.63
C PRO A 146 14.60 -5.73 14.95
N ARG A 147 15.39 -5.50 16.01
CA ARG A 147 15.14 -6.01 17.38
C ARG A 147 13.89 -5.43 18.06
N LYS A 148 12.97 -4.84 17.31
CA LYS A 148 11.60 -4.45 17.69
C LYS A 148 10.75 -4.63 16.44
N ALA A 149 9.62 -5.34 16.54
CA ALA A 149 8.68 -5.51 15.43
C ALA A 149 8.45 -4.16 14.73
N ALA A 150 8.69 -4.10 13.42
CA ALA A 150 8.46 -2.89 12.62
C ALA A 150 7.03 -2.39 12.92
N PRO A 151 6.82 -1.07 13.10
CA PRO A 151 5.50 -0.56 13.41
C PRO A 151 4.51 -1.08 12.36
N ALA A 152 3.31 -1.46 12.82
CA ALA A 152 2.16 -1.85 11.99
C ALA A 152 1.89 -0.90 10.79
N GLN A 153 2.48 0.29 10.80
CA GLN A 153 2.28 1.35 9.81
C GLN A 153 3.01 1.06 8.50
N THR A 154 2.23 0.85 7.43
CA THR A 154 2.77 0.70 6.07
C THR A 154 3.03 2.03 5.39
N GLY A 155 2.45 3.12 5.89
CA GLY A 155 2.46 4.42 5.21
C GLY A 155 1.72 4.39 3.87
N LEU A 156 0.76 3.49 3.69
CA LEU A 156 -0.09 3.38 2.51
C LEU A 156 -1.49 3.91 2.83
N ALA A 157 -2.07 4.69 1.93
CA ALA A 157 -3.50 4.99 1.92
C ALA A 157 -4.30 3.80 1.38
N LEU A 158 -5.63 3.82 1.55
CA LEU A 158 -6.50 2.95 0.76
C LEU A 158 -6.55 3.47 -0.69
N PRO A 159 -6.72 2.60 -1.71
CA PRO A 159 -6.43 2.96 -3.10
C PRO A 159 -7.59 3.67 -3.83
N TRP A 160 -8.22 4.62 -3.15
CA TRP A 160 -9.27 5.48 -3.70
C TRP A 160 -9.18 6.87 -3.06
N GLN A 161 -10.06 7.79 -3.43
CA GLN A 161 -10.00 9.17 -2.96
C GLN A 161 -10.09 9.27 -1.42
N GLN A 162 -9.13 9.97 -0.81
CA GLN A 162 -9.13 10.25 0.62
C GLN A 162 -10.42 10.98 1.04
N GLY A 163 -10.97 10.61 2.20
CA GLY A 163 -12.25 11.11 2.71
C GLY A 163 -13.49 10.41 2.13
N THR A 164 -13.34 9.51 1.17
CA THR A 164 -14.44 8.72 0.60
C THR A 164 -14.38 7.27 1.06
N ALA A 165 -15.52 6.56 0.99
CA ALA A 165 -15.63 5.17 1.42
C ALA A 165 -15.91 4.22 0.26
N TRP A 166 -15.20 3.09 0.26
CA TRP A 166 -15.42 1.98 -0.69
C TRP A 166 -15.77 0.71 0.08
N TYR A 167 -16.42 -0.22 -0.60
CA TYR A 167 -16.85 -1.49 -0.05
C TYR A 167 -15.70 -2.50 -0.07
N TRP A 168 -15.38 -3.05 1.10
CA TRP A 168 -14.40 -4.11 1.29
C TRP A 168 -15.06 -5.46 0.96
N THR A 169 -14.96 -5.88 -0.31
CA THR A 169 -15.69 -7.01 -0.87
C THR A 169 -15.17 -8.35 -0.37
N GLY A 170 -13.85 -8.47 -0.15
CA GLY A 170 -13.18 -9.71 0.24
C GLY A 170 -12.09 -9.47 1.28
N GLY A 171 -12.09 -10.26 2.35
CA GLY A 171 -11.18 -10.14 3.49
C GLY A 171 -9.74 -10.46 3.15
N ALA A 172 -8.88 -10.62 4.16
CA ALA A 172 -7.48 -10.99 3.90
C ALA A 172 -7.41 -12.37 3.22
N HIS A 173 -6.68 -12.45 2.11
CA HIS A 173 -6.47 -13.67 1.34
C HIS A 173 -5.09 -13.62 0.66
N GLY A 174 -4.60 -14.75 0.13
CA GLY A 174 -3.37 -14.77 -0.64
C GLY A 174 -3.57 -14.22 -2.04
N TRP A 175 -2.48 -13.92 -2.73
CA TRP A 175 -2.50 -13.50 -4.14
C TRP A 175 -3.34 -14.45 -5.03
N SER A 176 -3.29 -15.75 -4.76
CA SER A 176 -4.07 -16.75 -5.49
C SER A 176 -5.40 -17.15 -4.83
N GLY A 177 -5.91 -16.33 -3.92
CA GLY A 177 -7.02 -16.68 -3.03
C GLY A 177 -6.54 -17.43 -1.79
N ASP A 178 -6.30 -18.74 -1.90
CA ASP A 178 -5.99 -19.58 -0.73
C ASP A 178 -4.50 -19.67 -0.37
N SER A 179 -3.62 -19.06 -1.16
CA SER A 179 -2.18 -19.06 -0.89
C SER A 179 -1.84 -18.33 0.42
N ARG A 180 -0.70 -18.70 1.01
CA ARG A 180 -0.11 -17.98 2.14
C ARG A 180 1.17 -17.26 1.70
N PRO A 181 1.49 -16.10 2.30
CA PRO A 181 0.71 -15.38 3.32
C PRO A 181 -0.56 -14.72 2.75
N PHE A 182 -1.51 -14.32 3.61
CA PHE A 182 -2.66 -13.52 3.17
C PHE A 182 -2.23 -12.06 3.00
N ASN A 183 -1.75 -11.75 1.80
CA ASN A 183 -1.17 -10.46 1.44
C ASN A 183 -2.13 -9.56 0.65
N SER A 184 -3.36 -10.01 0.39
CA SER A 184 -4.32 -9.33 -0.48
C SER A 184 -5.63 -8.94 0.21
N LEU A 185 -6.28 -7.93 -0.35
CA LEU A 185 -7.58 -7.37 0.02
C LEU A 185 -8.34 -6.98 -1.26
N ASP A 186 -9.64 -7.23 -1.31
CA ASP A 186 -10.47 -6.86 -2.46
C ASP A 186 -11.39 -5.68 -2.13
N PHE A 187 -11.43 -4.69 -3.02
CA PHE A 187 -12.23 -3.48 -2.85
C PHE A 187 -13.03 -3.13 -4.10
N SER A 188 -14.24 -2.58 -3.92
CA SER A 188 -15.05 -2.05 -5.01
C SER A 188 -15.94 -0.89 -4.54
N GLY A 189 -16.59 -0.20 -5.47
CA GLY A 189 -17.54 0.88 -5.19
C GLY A 189 -17.00 2.29 -5.47
N GLY A 190 -17.60 3.28 -4.79
CA GLY A 190 -17.35 4.71 -5.03
C GLY A 190 -17.50 5.10 -6.50
N ASN A 191 -16.59 5.94 -6.99
CA ASN A 191 -16.53 6.32 -8.42
C ASN A 191 -15.79 5.28 -9.29
N GLY A 192 -15.33 4.19 -8.68
CA GLY A 192 -14.60 3.11 -9.33
C GLY A 192 -13.19 3.47 -9.79
N GLN A 193 -12.63 4.63 -9.42
CA GLN A 193 -11.25 5.01 -9.76
C GLN A 193 -10.27 4.49 -8.71
N VAL A 194 -9.34 3.64 -9.15
CA VAL A 194 -8.25 3.13 -8.33
C VAL A 194 -7.07 4.09 -8.41
N LEU A 195 -6.56 4.47 -7.24
CA LEU A 195 -5.50 5.46 -7.07
C LEU A 195 -4.27 4.83 -6.40
N ALA A 196 -3.10 5.41 -6.64
CA ALA A 196 -1.87 5.01 -5.97
C ALA A 196 -1.97 5.23 -4.45
N ALA A 197 -1.67 4.19 -3.68
CA ALA A 197 -1.80 4.20 -2.23
C ALA A 197 -0.74 5.09 -1.54
N ARG A 198 0.40 5.28 -2.20
CA ARG A 198 1.53 6.10 -1.73
C ARG A 198 2.35 6.50 -2.94
N ASP A 199 3.16 7.55 -2.80
CA ASP A 199 4.23 7.88 -3.73
C ASP A 199 5.10 6.66 -4.05
N GLY A 200 5.52 6.53 -5.30
CA GLY A 200 6.39 5.43 -5.72
C GLY A 200 6.64 5.38 -7.22
N THR A 201 7.22 4.28 -7.68
CA THR A 201 7.52 4.03 -9.09
C THR A 201 6.57 2.97 -9.65
N LEU A 202 5.85 3.33 -10.72
CA LEU A 202 4.88 2.48 -11.41
C LEU A 202 5.58 1.47 -12.32
N TYR A 203 5.16 0.22 -12.27
CA TYR A 203 5.46 -0.80 -13.28
C TYR A 203 4.18 -1.51 -13.71
N LYS A 204 4.05 -1.77 -15.00
CA LYS A 204 2.99 -2.58 -15.59
C LYS A 204 3.60 -3.82 -16.22
N SER A 205 3.00 -4.96 -15.97
CA SER A 205 3.30 -6.23 -16.65
C SER A 205 2.03 -6.84 -17.21
N CYS A 206 2.16 -7.57 -18.30
CA CYS A 206 1.06 -8.21 -18.99
C CYS A 206 0.00 -7.18 -19.42
N GLU A 207 0.42 -6.10 -20.05
CA GLU A 207 -0.51 -5.04 -20.47
C GLU A 207 -1.27 -5.44 -21.74
N ARG A 208 -2.57 -5.73 -21.61
CA ARG A 208 -3.44 -6.20 -22.69
C ARG A 208 -4.85 -5.66 -22.52
N ASN A 209 -5.47 -5.20 -23.61
CA ASN A 209 -6.87 -4.73 -23.62
C ASN A 209 -7.19 -3.67 -22.56
N GLY A 210 -6.23 -2.77 -22.27
CA GLY A 210 -6.40 -1.72 -21.26
C GLY A 210 -6.40 -2.22 -19.81
N SER A 211 -5.85 -3.41 -19.55
CA SER A 211 -5.63 -4.01 -18.23
C SER A 211 -4.18 -4.51 -18.11
N ALA A 212 -3.68 -4.64 -16.88
CA ALA A 212 -2.34 -5.11 -16.56
C ALA A 212 -2.30 -5.57 -15.09
N ILE A 213 -1.24 -6.27 -14.70
CA ILE A 213 -0.82 -6.28 -13.29
C ILE A 213 -0.03 -5.00 -13.07
N VAL A 214 -0.50 -4.14 -12.17
CA VAL A 214 0.11 -2.84 -11.89
C VAL A 214 0.82 -2.91 -10.54
N LYS A 215 2.10 -2.56 -10.48
CA LYS A 215 2.89 -2.44 -9.25
C LYS A 215 3.28 -0.99 -9.02
N VAL A 216 3.26 -0.56 -7.76
CA VAL A 216 3.90 0.69 -7.32
C VAL A 216 4.92 0.35 -6.25
N VAL A 217 6.21 0.55 -6.57
CA VAL A 217 7.33 0.32 -5.65
C VAL A 217 7.56 1.58 -4.84
N HIS A 218 7.46 1.50 -3.51
CA HIS A 218 7.53 2.64 -2.61
C HIS A 218 8.93 2.83 -2.03
N ASP A 219 9.20 4.05 -1.59
CA ASP A 219 10.46 4.47 -0.95
C ASP A 219 10.75 3.82 0.41
N ASN A 220 9.74 3.23 1.04
CA ASN A 220 9.83 2.54 2.33
C ASN A 220 9.99 1.01 2.21
N GLY A 221 10.25 0.52 0.99
CA GLY A 221 10.52 -0.88 0.70
C GLY A 221 9.29 -1.77 0.54
N TYR A 222 8.08 -1.23 0.77
CA TYR A 222 6.83 -1.90 0.38
C TYR A 222 6.55 -1.71 -1.11
N THR A 223 5.79 -2.65 -1.67
CA THR A 223 5.21 -2.54 -3.01
C THR A 223 3.72 -2.86 -2.90
N SER A 224 2.86 -1.98 -3.42
CA SER A 224 1.45 -2.29 -3.65
C SER A 224 1.24 -2.81 -5.07
N THR A 225 0.49 -3.90 -5.21
CA THR A 225 0.11 -4.49 -6.49
C THR A 225 -1.40 -4.41 -6.67
N TYR A 226 -1.84 -4.12 -7.89
CA TYR A 226 -3.23 -3.91 -8.26
C TYR A 226 -3.57 -4.78 -9.47
N TYR A 227 -4.63 -5.57 -9.37
CA TYR A 227 -5.13 -6.42 -10.44
C TYR A 227 -6.65 -6.28 -10.62
N HIS A 228 -7.16 -6.89 -11.70
CA HIS A 228 -8.55 -6.76 -12.19
C HIS A 228 -8.94 -5.38 -12.72
N MET A 229 -8.03 -4.42 -12.69
CA MET A 229 -8.30 -3.07 -13.19
C MET A 229 -8.47 -3.01 -14.71
N VAL A 230 -9.24 -2.04 -15.17
CA VAL A 230 -9.44 -1.68 -16.59
C VAL A 230 -9.23 -0.18 -16.77
N GLN A 231 -9.17 0.31 -18.01
CA GLN A 231 -9.01 1.74 -18.32
C GLN A 231 -7.80 2.35 -17.59
N LEU A 232 -6.66 1.64 -17.67
CA LEU A 232 -5.43 2.03 -16.97
C LEU A 232 -4.92 3.41 -17.37
N THR A 233 -4.14 3.98 -16.46
CA THR A 233 -3.33 5.17 -16.70
C THR A 233 -2.43 5.00 -17.93
N GLN A 234 -2.22 6.11 -18.64
CA GLN A 234 -1.30 6.18 -19.79
C GLN A 234 0.17 6.27 -19.36
N ALA A 235 0.45 6.43 -18.06
CA ALA A 235 1.81 6.42 -17.54
C ALA A 235 2.50 5.07 -17.82
N GLY A 236 3.71 5.13 -18.36
CA GLY A 236 4.53 3.95 -18.67
C GLY A 236 5.26 3.41 -17.45
N SER A 237 5.82 2.20 -17.58
CA SER A 237 6.65 1.61 -16.53
C SER A 237 7.90 2.45 -16.27
N GLY A 238 8.29 2.59 -14.99
CA GLY A 238 9.35 3.50 -14.53
C GLY A 238 8.85 4.92 -14.20
N THR A 239 7.57 5.24 -14.41
CA THR A 239 7.02 6.57 -14.11
C THR A 239 6.83 6.74 -12.61
N ARG A 240 7.25 7.89 -12.07
CA ARG A 240 6.94 8.26 -10.68
C ARG A 240 5.46 8.64 -10.56
N VAL A 241 4.79 8.06 -9.58
CA VAL A 241 3.41 8.37 -9.23
C VAL A 241 3.33 8.93 -7.82
N ARG A 242 2.37 9.82 -7.57
CA ARG A 242 2.05 10.34 -6.24
C ARG A 242 0.88 9.60 -5.62
N GLN A 243 0.77 9.59 -4.30
CA GLN A 243 -0.46 9.17 -3.63
C GLN A 243 -1.68 9.86 -4.23
N GLY A 244 -2.75 9.11 -4.46
CA GLY A 244 -3.98 9.63 -5.05
C GLY A 244 -3.91 9.82 -6.58
N GLN A 245 -2.77 9.55 -7.22
CA GLN A 245 -2.69 9.57 -8.68
C GLN A 245 -3.45 8.40 -9.27
N TYR A 246 -4.21 8.66 -10.34
CA TYR A 246 -5.01 7.67 -11.04
C TYR A 246 -4.17 6.54 -11.64
N LEU A 247 -4.55 5.28 -11.35
CA LEU A 247 -3.92 4.07 -11.89
C LEU A 247 -4.83 3.33 -12.88
N GLY A 248 -6.14 3.36 -12.65
CA GLY A 248 -7.13 2.65 -13.46
C GLY A 248 -8.51 2.67 -12.83
N ARG A 249 -9.43 1.84 -13.31
CA ARG A 249 -10.74 1.61 -12.70
C ARG A 249 -10.90 0.17 -12.24
N VAL A 250 -11.74 -0.05 -11.24
CA VAL A 250 -12.20 -1.39 -10.88
C VAL A 250 -12.82 -2.07 -12.10
N GLY A 251 -12.64 -3.38 -12.23
CA GLY A 251 -13.08 -4.11 -13.40
C GLY A 251 -12.95 -5.62 -13.26
N ASN A 252 -12.99 -6.30 -14.41
CA ASN A 252 -12.84 -7.75 -14.52
C ASN A 252 -11.60 -8.12 -15.35
N GLY A 253 -10.57 -7.29 -15.32
CA GLY A 253 -9.36 -7.51 -16.11
C GLY A 253 -8.67 -8.82 -15.72
N LEU A 254 -8.47 -9.72 -16.69
CA LEU A 254 -7.70 -10.96 -16.52
C LEU A 254 -6.60 -11.04 -17.60
N PRO A 255 -5.75 -10.01 -17.77
CA PRO A 255 -4.81 -9.97 -18.89
C PRO A 255 -3.78 -11.11 -18.87
N CYS A 256 -3.53 -11.69 -17.69
CA CYS A 256 -2.67 -12.86 -17.50
C CYS A 256 -3.39 -14.03 -16.80
N GLY A 257 -4.72 -14.05 -16.87
CA GLY A 257 -5.56 -15.10 -16.31
C GLY A 257 -5.90 -14.95 -14.83
N GLY A 258 -6.37 -16.06 -14.25
CA GLY A 258 -7.04 -16.11 -12.96
C GLY A 258 -8.55 -15.99 -13.10
N GLN A 259 -9.22 -15.63 -12.01
CA GLN A 259 -10.67 -15.56 -11.94
C GLN A 259 -11.13 -14.29 -11.21
N THR A 260 -12.34 -13.84 -11.53
CA THR A 260 -13.04 -12.75 -10.84
C THR A 260 -14.53 -13.05 -10.82
N THR A 261 -15.21 -12.73 -9.73
CA THR A 261 -16.67 -12.90 -9.58
C THR A 261 -17.45 -11.62 -9.92
N GLY A 262 -16.77 -10.49 -10.09
CA GLY A 262 -17.37 -9.21 -10.43
C GLY A 262 -16.39 -8.04 -10.31
N PRO A 263 -16.76 -6.82 -10.75
CA PRO A 263 -15.84 -5.70 -10.81
C PRO A 263 -15.26 -5.30 -9.44
N HIS A 264 -13.96 -5.43 -9.27
CA HIS A 264 -13.22 -5.00 -8.07
C HIS A 264 -11.77 -4.66 -8.43
N VAL A 265 -11.01 -4.16 -7.45
CA VAL A 265 -9.55 -4.17 -7.48
C VAL A 265 -9.04 -5.17 -6.45
N HIS A 266 -8.18 -6.07 -6.90
CA HIS A 266 -7.39 -6.93 -6.03
C HIS A 266 -6.12 -6.19 -5.66
N PHE A 267 -6.00 -5.79 -4.40
CA PHE A 267 -4.85 -5.07 -3.85
C PHE A 267 -3.98 -6.06 -3.08
N ALA A 268 -2.68 -6.12 -3.38
CA ALA A 268 -1.74 -7.01 -2.70
C ALA A 268 -0.50 -6.28 -2.20
N LEU A 269 0.03 -6.74 -1.06
CA LEU A 269 1.21 -6.18 -0.41
C LEU A 269 2.42 -7.10 -0.54
N SER A 270 3.57 -6.52 -0.87
CA SER A 270 4.86 -7.19 -0.79
C SER A 270 5.92 -6.26 -0.21
N GLN A 271 7.03 -6.82 0.26
CA GLN A 271 8.18 -6.07 0.76
C GLN A 271 9.45 -6.78 0.29
N GLY A 272 10.39 -6.03 -0.30
CA GLY A 272 11.63 -6.63 -0.81
C GLY A 272 11.41 -7.76 -1.82
N GLY A 273 10.40 -7.63 -2.68
CA GLY A 273 10.04 -8.64 -3.68
C GLY A 273 9.38 -9.91 -3.13
N SER A 274 9.11 -9.98 -1.83
CA SER A 274 8.43 -11.11 -1.19
C SER A 274 7.07 -10.69 -0.64
N ASP A 275 6.08 -11.57 -0.78
CA ASP A 275 4.73 -11.31 -0.29
C ASP A 275 4.74 -11.26 1.24
N VAL A 276 4.05 -10.28 1.82
CA VAL A 276 3.96 -10.09 3.27
C VAL A 276 2.50 -10.00 3.68
N PRO A 277 2.10 -10.62 4.81
CA PRO A 277 0.69 -10.63 5.21
C PRO A 277 0.20 -9.22 5.51
N VAL A 278 -1.07 -8.94 5.21
CA VAL A 278 -1.73 -7.70 5.68
C VAL A 278 -2.05 -7.75 7.18
N ASN A 279 -1.93 -8.92 7.81
CA ASN A 279 -2.22 -9.12 9.22
C ASN A 279 -1.38 -8.20 10.12
N GLY A 280 -2.09 -7.46 10.97
CA GLY A 280 -1.52 -6.47 11.88
C GLY A 280 -1.03 -5.19 11.21
N LYS A 281 -1.23 -5.00 9.89
CA LYS A 281 -0.75 -3.83 9.15
C LYS A 281 -1.84 -2.77 8.96
N THR A 282 -1.42 -1.51 9.03
CA THR A 282 -2.28 -0.33 8.83
C THR A 282 -2.19 0.17 7.39
N ILE A 283 -3.34 0.32 6.73
CA ILE A 283 -3.50 0.86 5.38
C ILE A 283 -4.71 1.81 5.39
N GLY A 284 -4.50 3.07 4.98
CA GLY A 284 -5.51 4.12 4.91
C GLY A 284 -6.22 4.41 6.21
N GLY A 285 -5.49 4.32 7.33
CA GLY A 285 -6.03 4.51 8.68
C GLY A 285 -6.75 3.30 9.28
N TRP A 286 -6.70 2.12 8.65
CA TRP A 286 -7.28 0.88 9.15
C TRP A 286 -6.22 -0.18 9.39
N GLN A 287 -6.20 -0.78 10.57
CA GLN A 287 -5.37 -1.95 10.85
C GLN A 287 -6.14 -3.22 10.44
N PHE A 288 -5.58 -4.00 9.52
CA PHE A 288 -6.20 -5.23 9.02
C PHE A 288 -5.72 -6.44 9.82
N PHE A 289 -6.64 -7.36 10.09
CA PHE A 289 -6.37 -8.64 10.74
C PHE A 289 -6.95 -9.76 9.90
N GLU A 290 -6.12 -10.76 9.63
CA GLU A 290 -6.56 -11.92 8.86
C GLU A 290 -7.42 -12.87 9.70
N GLY A 291 -8.33 -13.59 9.04
CA GLY A 291 -9.05 -14.70 9.67
C GLY A 291 -8.34 -16.04 9.47
N SER A 292 -8.96 -17.12 9.96
CA SER A 292 -8.42 -18.48 9.81
C SER A 292 -8.46 -18.98 8.36
N ASN A 293 -9.40 -18.47 7.56
CA ASN A 293 -9.63 -18.85 6.17
C ASN A 293 -9.38 -17.67 5.23
N ALA A 294 -9.12 -17.93 3.95
CA ALA A 294 -9.04 -16.88 2.93
C ALA A 294 -10.34 -16.08 2.87
N TYR A 295 -10.22 -14.81 2.48
CA TYR A 295 -11.32 -13.84 2.33
C TYR A 295 -12.05 -13.50 3.63
N SER A 296 -11.50 -13.93 4.77
CA SER A 296 -12.04 -13.64 6.10
C SER A 296 -11.11 -12.71 6.89
N GLY A 297 -11.59 -12.20 8.01
CA GLY A 297 -10.84 -11.28 8.86
C GLY A 297 -11.68 -10.09 9.31
N TYR A 298 -10.99 -9.03 9.75
CA TYR A 298 -11.61 -7.79 10.15
C TYR A 298 -10.61 -6.62 10.05
N ALA A 299 -11.13 -5.41 9.97
CA ALA A 299 -10.35 -4.18 10.09
C ALA A 299 -10.69 -3.49 11.41
N VAL A 300 -9.71 -2.80 11.99
CA VAL A 300 -9.88 -2.01 13.21
C VAL A 300 -9.41 -0.59 12.94
N ARG A 301 -10.23 0.37 13.35
CA ARG A 301 -9.85 1.78 13.49
C ARG A 301 -10.53 2.31 14.74
N ASN A 302 -9.83 3.06 15.59
CA ASN A 302 -10.39 3.60 16.83
C ASN A 302 -11.14 2.53 17.67
N GLN A 303 -10.63 1.30 17.74
CA GLN A 303 -11.31 0.13 18.33
C GLN A 303 -12.62 -0.33 17.69
N ARG A 304 -13.16 0.42 16.74
CA ARG A 304 -14.27 -0.06 15.92
C ARG A 304 -13.75 -1.17 15.02
N ARG A 305 -14.14 -2.39 15.36
CA ARG A 305 -14.00 -3.55 14.48
C ARG A 305 -15.06 -3.47 13.38
N VAL A 306 -14.60 -3.62 12.14
CA VAL A 306 -15.44 -3.74 10.96
C VAL A 306 -15.12 -5.09 10.32
N SER A 307 -16.15 -5.92 10.15
CA SER A 307 -16.01 -7.18 9.42
C SER A 307 -15.90 -6.92 7.91
N VAL A 308 -15.45 -7.94 7.17
CA VAL A 308 -15.53 -7.97 5.70
C VAL A 308 -16.97 -7.64 5.27
N GLN A 309 -17.16 -7.18 4.03
CA GLN A 309 -18.46 -6.77 3.49
C GLN A 309 -19.00 -5.48 4.12
N ALA A 310 -18.11 -4.53 4.37
CA ALA A 310 -18.44 -3.22 4.91
C ALA A 310 -17.70 -2.10 4.18
N SER A 311 -18.22 -0.88 4.30
CA SER A 311 -17.58 0.31 3.73
C SER A 311 -16.47 0.82 4.64
N LEU A 312 -15.28 1.05 4.07
CA LEU A 312 -14.13 1.63 4.74
C LEU A 312 -13.85 3.01 4.15
N THR A 313 -13.68 4.03 4.99
CA THR A 313 -13.23 5.36 4.55
C THR A 313 -11.72 5.35 4.38
N ASN A 314 -11.20 5.95 3.31
CA ASN A 314 -9.77 6.19 3.17
C ASN A 314 -9.35 7.43 3.96
N TYR A 315 -8.56 7.26 5.02
CA TYR A 315 -8.07 8.38 5.82
C TYR A 315 -6.70 8.93 5.36
N GLY A 316 -6.07 8.30 4.36
CA GLY A 316 -4.74 8.68 3.84
C GLY A 316 -3.61 7.85 4.44
N ALA A 317 -2.39 8.02 3.90
CA ALA A 317 -1.21 7.25 4.30
C ALA A 317 -0.58 7.69 5.63
N ASP A 318 -0.76 8.94 6.01
CA ASP A 318 -0.19 9.51 7.24
C ASP A 318 -1.07 9.22 8.47
N ASP A 319 -2.28 8.69 8.25
CA ASP A 319 -3.20 8.33 9.31
C ASP A 319 -2.90 6.91 9.82
N SER A 320 -2.49 6.84 11.08
CA SER A 320 -2.05 5.61 11.74
C SER A 320 -3.18 4.83 12.43
N GLY A 321 -4.44 5.27 12.34
CA GLY A 321 -5.60 4.57 12.90
C GLY A 321 -6.04 5.02 14.30
N GLY A 322 -5.54 6.16 14.78
CA GLY A 322 -5.94 6.81 16.04
C GLY A 322 -6.09 8.33 15.88
N PRO A 323 -6.62 9.05 16.88
CA PRO A 323 -6.62 10.52 16.86
C PRO A 323 -5.19 11.05 16.69
N THR A 324 -5.03 12.14 15.93
CA THR A 324 -3.74 12.72 15.54
C THR A 324 -2.87 13.06 16.75
N GLU A 325 -1.57 12.72 16.69
CA GLU A 325 -0.57 13.04 17.72
C GLU A 325 0.14 14.39 17.43
N PRO A 326 0.35 15.26 18.44
CA PRO A 326 -0.33 15.29 19.73
C PRO A 326 -1.67 16.04 19.61
N SER A 327 -2.75 15.41 20.05
CA SER A 327 -4.02 16.12 20.27
C SER A 327 -3.89 16.97 21.55
N PRO A 328 -4.35 18.23 21.56
CA PRO A 328 -4.38 19.01 22.81
C PRO A 328 -5.20 18.26 23.87
N PRO A 329 -4.86 18.38 25.17
CA PRO A 329 -5.56 17.67 26.23
C PRO A 329 -7.06 17.98 26.18
N VAL A 330 -7.91 16.95 26.23
CA VAL A 330 -9.37 17.11 26.20
C VAL A 330 -9.90 17.23 27.62
N LYS A 331 -10.75 18.24 27.87
CA LYS A 331 -11.47 18.38 29.14
C LYS A 331 -12.70 17.49 29.10
N ALA A 332 -12.84 16.59 30.06
CA ALA A 332 -13.98 15.69 30.19
C ALA A 332 -14.58 15.78 31.60
N THR A 333 -15.78 15.23 31.78
CA THR A 333 -16.48 15.27 33.08
C THR A 333 -16.66 13.85 33.61
N VAL A 334 -16.31 13.64 34.87
CA VAL A 334 -16.57 12.36 35.56
C VAL A 334 -18.07 12.19 35.74
N GLN A 335 -18.63 11.09 35.25
CA GLN A 335 -20.01 10.70 35.49
C GLN A 335 -20.03 9.28 36.04
N SER A 336 -20.51 9.12 37.26
CA SER A 336 -20.46 7.86 38.00
C SER A 336 -21.45 7.87 39.19
N PRO A 337 -21.87 6.71 39.71
CA PRO A 337 -22.73 6.64 40.90
C PRO A 337 -22.06 7.15 42.20
N GLY A 338 -20.73 7.25 42.23
CA GLY A 338 -19.94 7.68 43.39
C GLY A 338 -18.50 7.98 42.97
N PRO A 339 -17.59 8.32 43.90
CA PRO A 339 -16.21 8.63 43.56
C PRO A 339 -15.52 7.53 42.73
N VAL A 340 -14.80 7.92 41.68
CA VAL A 340 -14.09 7.01 40.78
C VAL A 340 -12.65 6.85 41.23
N ASN A 341 -12.18 5.61 41.26
CA ASN A 341 -10.79 5.30 41.58
C ASN A 341 -9.85 5.76 40.45
N LEU A 342 -8.81 6.50 40.84
CA LEU A 342 -7.66 6.78 40.00
C LEU A 342 -6.58 5.73 40.27
N ARG A 343 -5.99 5.17 39.22
CA ARG A 343 -5.05 4.05 39.32
C ARG A 343 -3.67 4.39 38.78
N SER A 344 -2.65 3.64 39.23
CA SER A 344 -1.26 3.79 38.79
C SER A 344 -1.01 3.29 37.36
N ALA A 345 -1.86 2.39 36.86
CA ALA A 345 -1.82 1.82 35.51
C ALA A 345 -3.27 1.56 35.03
N PRO A 346 -3.51 1.35 33.72
CA PRO A 346 -4.83 1.03 33.17
C PRO A 346 -5.23 -0.42 33.47
N SER A 347 -5.30 -0.79 34.74
CA SER A 347 -5.64 -2.15 35.19
C SER A 347 -6.43 -2.10 36.49
N LEU A 348 -7.41 -3.00 36.63
CA LEU A 348 -8.16 -3.21 37.86
C LEU A 348 -7.29 -3.78 39.00
N SER A 349 -6.16 -4.39 38.67
CA SER A 349 -5.17 -4.87 39.64
C SER A 349 -4.17 -3.79 40.09
N ALA A 350 -4.09 -2.67 39.36
CA ALA A 350 -3.17 -1.58 39.68
C ALA A 350 -3.60 -0.85 40.96
N SER A 351 -2.61 -0.37 41.72
CA SER A 351 -2.85 0.36 42.96
C SER A 351 -3.73 1.58 42.74
N ILE A 352 -4.69 1.78 43.66
CA ILE A 352 -5.51 2.98 43.71
C ILE A 352 -4.63 4.10 44.29
N VAL A 353 -4.37 5.13 43.49
CA VAL A 353 -3.49 6.26 43.82
C VAL A 353 -4.27 7.56 44.03
N GLY A 354 -5.60 7.46 44.10
CA GLY A 354 -6.49 8.57 44.41
C GLY A 354 -7.92 8.28 44.00
N THR A 355 -8.77 9.28 44.17
CA THR A 355 -10.17 9.25 43.75
C THR A 355 -10.55 10.58 43.12
N VAL A 356 -11.52 10.56 42.22
CA VAL A 356 -12.13 11.77 41.64
C VAL A 356 -13.63 11.75 41.88
N ALA A 357 -14.20 12.88 42.32
CA ALA A 357 -15.61 12.99 42.62
C ALA A 357 -16.47 12.96 41.35
N ASN A 358 -17.70 12.46 41.46
CA ASN A 358 -18.70 12.58 40.41
C ASN A 358 -18.95 14.07 40.08
N GLY A 359 -19.06 14.40 38.80
CA GLY A 359 -19.22 15.76 38.29
C GLY A 359 -17.93 16.58 38.19
N ALA A 360 -16.79 16.06 38.67
CA ALA A 360 -15.52 16.76 38.54
C ALA A 360 -15.04 16.79 37.08
N ALA A 361 -14.42 17.90 36.68
CA ALA A 361 -13.72 17.99 35.40
C ALA A 361 -12.34 17.35 35.51
N VAL A 362 -11.93 16.63 34.47
CA VAL A 362 -10.62 16.00 34.34
C VAL A 362 -9.99 16.37 33.00
N GLN A 363 -8.67 16.50 32.96
CA GLN A 363 -7.93 16.75 31.73
C GLN A 363 -7.31 15.45 31.23
N LEU A 364 -7.77 14.97 30.08
CA LEU A 364 -7.28 13.74 29.45
C LEU A 364 -6.01 14.09 28.67
N ALA A 365 -4.90 13.42 28.97
CA ALA A 365 -3.62 13.68 28.31
C ALA A 365 -3.38 12.69 27.16
N CYS A 366 -3.59 11.41 27.43
CA CYS A 366 -3.49 10.34 26.45
C CYS A 366 -4.33 9.14 26.87
N TYR A 367 -4.51 8.15 26.00
CA TYR A 367 -5.25 6.93 26.32
C TYR A 367 -4.39 5.67 26.22
N ALA A 368 -4.86 4.59 26.84
CA ALA A 368 -4.38 3.24 26.59
C ALA A 368 -5.53 2.23 26.77
N TYR A 369 -5.35 1.03 26.25
CA TYR A 369 -6.25 -0.09 26.54
C TYR A 369 -5.76 -0.90 27.72
N GLY A 370 -6.69 -1.15 28.63
CA GLY A 370 -6.45 -1.80 29.90
C GLY A 370 -7.38 -2.98 30.15
N ASP A 371 -7.58 -3.28 31.42
CA ASP A 371 -8.62 -4.20 31.88
C ASP A 371 -10.01 -3.67 31.55
N THR A 372 -10.95 -4.57 31.28
CA THR A 372 -12.35 -4.21 31.03
C THR A 372 -13.02 -3.73 32.31
N VAL A 373 -13.66 -2.56 32.25
CA VAL A 373 -14.46 -1.98 33.33
C VAL A 373 -15.91 -1.89 32.89
N GLN A 374 -16.83 -2.27 33.78
CA GLN A 374 -18.26 -2.03 33.61
C GLN A 374 -18.59 -0.61 34.05
N GLY A 375 -18.81 0.28 33.09
CA GLY A 375 -19.11 1.69 33.30
C GLY A 375 -20.58 2.05 33.07
N ASN A 376 -20.89 3.34 33.12
CA ASN A 376 -22.24 3.88 32.95
C ASN A 376 -22.86 3.60 31.57
N TRP A 377 -22.02 3.42 30.54
CA TRP A 377 -22.44 3.21 29.16
C TRP A 377 -22.14 1.80 28.63
N GLY A 378 -21.81 0.88 29.53
CA GLY A 378 -21.44 -0.50 29.22
C GLY A 378 -19.98 -0.82 29.49
N ALA A 379 -19.56 -1.98 29.01
CA ALA A 379 -18.20 -2.47 29.18
C ALA A 379 -17.23 -1.71 28.27
N THR A 380 -16.14 -1.20 28.84
CA THR A 380 -15.08 -0.53 28.07
C THR A 380 -13.70 -0.99 28.54
N ARG A 381 -12.74 -1.02 27.60
CA ARG A 381 -11.32 -1.25 27.87
C ARG A 381 -10.51 0.03 27.77
N LEU A 382 -11.16 1.16 27.49
CA LEU A 382 -10.52 2.44 27.32
C LEU A 382 -10.20 3.05 28.70
N TRP A 383 -8.96 3.48 28.85
CA TRP A 383 -8.48 4.19 30.03
C TRP A 383 -7.79 5.46 29.57
N TYR A 384 -8.02 6.55 30.29
CA TYR A 384 -7.33 7.80 30.07
C TYR A 384 -6.29 8.04 31.16
N ARG A 385 -5.08 8.41 30.74
CA ARG A 385 -4.11 9.03 31.63
C ARG A 385 -4.43 10.51 31.72
N LEU A 386 -4.63 10.97 32.93
CA LEU A 386 -4.82 12.38 33.23
C LEU A 386 -3.48 13.12 33.16
N ASP A 387 -3.51 14.44 33.01
CA ASP A 387 -2.35 15.33 33.17
C ASP A 387 -1.56 15.09 34.47
N SER A 388 -2.25 14.68 35.53
CA SER A 388 -1.68 14.26 36.81
C SER A 388 -0.99 12.89 36.80
N ASN A 389 -0.82 12.25 35.65
CA ASN A 389 -0.21 10.92 35.46
C ASN A 389 -0.93 9.77 36.18
N ARG A 390 -2.22 9.94 36.44
CA ARG A 390 -3.10 8.93 37.03
C ARG A 390 -4.09 8.43 35.99
N TRP A 391 -4.49 7.17 36.11
CA TRP A 391 -5.39 6.52 35.17
C TRP A 391 -6.82 6.52 35.67
N VAL A 392 -7.75 6.85 34.78
CA VAL A 392 -9.19 6.73 35.02
C VAL A 392 -9.81 5.90 33.90
N SER A 393 -10.79 5.06 34.24
CA SER A 393 -11.54 4.30 33.24
C SER A 393 -12.50 5.23 32.49
N ASP A 394 -12.53 5.11 31.17
CA ASP A 394 -13.49 5.79 30.28
C ASP A 394 -14.94 5.52 30.68
N GLY A 395 -15.21 4.33 31.24
CA GLY A 395 -16.55 3.94 31.69
C GLY A 395 -17.18 4.86 32.74
N PHE A 396 -16.40 5.77 33.34
CA PHE A 396 -16.87 6.76 34.29
C PHE A 396 -16.53 8.21 33.89
N VAL A 397 -16.10 8.43 32.65
CA VAL A 397 -15.73 9.75 32.13
C VAL A 397 -16.54 10.01 30.87
N TYR A 398 -17.38 11.04 30.89
CA TYR A 398 -18.15 11.44 29.73
C TYR A 398 -17.30 12.30 28.78
N THR A 399 -17.02 11.75 27.61
CA THR A 399 -16.27 12.39 26.51
C THR A 399 -17.14 12.68 25.29
N GLY A 400 -18.38 12.17 25.27
CA GLY A 400 -19.26 12.23 24.09
C GLY A 400 -18.89 11.24 22.97
N SER A 401 -17.96 10.31 23.21
CA SER A 401 -17.46 9.35 22.24
C SER A 401 -17.21 7.99 22.89
N ASN A 402 -17.49 6.90 22.17
CA ASN A 402 -17.04 5.55 22.54
C ASN A 402 -15.63 5.23 22.01
N ASP A 403 -15.09 6.12 21.17
CA ASP A 403 -13.72 6.07 20.64
C ASP A 403 -12.81 7.02 21.47
N PRO A 404 -11.49 6.77 21.53
CA PRO A 404 -10.54 7.67 22.20
C PRO A 404 -10.60 9.10 21.68
N VAL A 405 -10.66 10.07 22.60
CA VAL A 405 -10.71 11.51 22.26
C VAL A 405 -9.36 12.24 22.40
N VAL A 406 -8.34 11.53 22.87
CA VAL A 406 -6.96 12.00 22.97
C VAL A 406 -6.05 10.97 22.31
N SER A 407 -4.79 11.33 22.08
CA SER A 407 -3.83 10.47 21.42
C SER A 407 -3.29 9.36 22.34
N ALA A 408 -2.63 8.33 21.80
CA ALA A 408 -2.23 7.15 22.58
C ALA A 408 -1.01 7.47 23.46
N CYS A 409 -0.96 6.94 24.68
CA CYS A 409 0.19 7.22 25.55
C CYS A 409 1.48 6.65 24.94
N ALA A 410 2.49 7.52 24.77
CA ALA A 410 3.84 7.08 24.42
C ALA A 410 4.40 6.18 25.53
N ASN A 411 4.97 5.04 25.12
CA ASN A 411 5.57 4.05 26.02
C ASN A 411 6.84 4.55 26.70
#